data_AF-A0AAW9DK52-F1
#
_entry.id   AF-A0AAW9DK52-F1
#
_cell.length_a   1.000
_cell.length_b   1.000
_cell.length_c   1.000
_cell.angle_alpha   90.00
_cell.angle_beta   90.00
_cell.angle_gamma   90.00
#
_symmetry.space_group_name_H-M   'P 1'
#
loop_
_entity.id
_entity.type
_entity.pdbx_description
1 polymer ?
#
loop_
_entity_poly.entity_id
_entity_poly.type
_entity_poly.pdbx_seq_one_letter_code
_entity_poly.pdbx_strand_id
1 'polypeptide(L)'
;MNVVQIPRRAGTSGINDGQRAALERLITIAKGGSGQCERVADFLLAWWNGADCGRFDLTSLWGLEPHIAGDIVTVFGLISQLCSYPDRLGYEADFKDIIRVWRPHLAG
;
A
#
# COMPACT_ATOMS: atom_id res chain seq x y z
N MET A 1 15.37 -11.06 -15.27
CA MET A 1 14.48 -11.82 -14.37
C MET A 1 13.12 -11.88 -15.05
N ASN A 2 12.61 -13.08 -15.35
CA ASN A 2 11.45 -13.29 -16.20
C ASN A 2 10.16 -12.95 -15.43
N VAL A 3 9.40 -11.95 -15.87
CA VAL A 3 8.16 -11.52 -15.20
C VAL A 3 7.06 -12.49 -15.62
N VAL A 4 6.62 -13.36 -14.71
CA VAL A 4 5.49 -14.28 -14.95
C VAL A 4 4.25 -13.43 -15.22
N GLN A 5 3.76 -13.47 -16.46
CA GLN A 5 2.47 -12.89 -16.84
C GLN A 5 1.36 -13.71 -16.18
N ILE A 6 0.84 -13.22 -15.04
CA ILE A 6 -0.34 -13.80 -14.39
C ILE A 6 -1.56 -13.46 -15.28
N PRO A 7 -2.36 -14.45 -15.71
CA PRO A 7 -3.52 -14.19 -16.56
C PRO A 7 -4.53 -13.29 -15.82
N ARG A 8 -4.92 -12.17 -16.45
CA ARG A 8 -5.94 -11.25 -15.93
C ARG A 8 -7.28 -11.97 -15.86
N ARG A 9 -7.85 -12.14 -14.66
CA ARG A 9 -9.29 -12.39 -14.53
C ARG A 9 -10.02 -11.15 -15.03
N ALA A 10 -10.85 -11.30 -16.06
CA ALA A 10 -11.85 -10.30 -16.42
C ALA A 10 -12.87 -10.23 -15.28
N GLY A 11 -12.73 -9.26 -14.38
CA GLY A 11 -13.57 -9.14 -13.20
C GLY A 11 -13.49 -7.75 -12.58
N THR A 12 -14.42 -6.89 -12.98
CA THR A 12 -14.76 -5.56 -12.45
C THR A 12 -13.80 -4.40 -12.76
N SER A 13 -14.33 -3.44 -13.52
CA SER A 13 -13.69 -2.21 -13.96
C SER A 13 -13.55 -1.23 -12.79
N GLY A 14 -12.32 -0.85 -12.43
CA GLY A 14 -12.04 0.24 -11.50
C GLY A 14 -12.12 -0.08 -10.00
N ILE A 15 -11.35 0.68 -9.23
CA ILE A 15 -11.43 0.75 -7.77
C ILE A 15 -12.82 1.27 -7.35
N ASN A 16 -13.46 0.63 -6.36
CA ASN A 16 -14.73 1.15 -5.81
C ASN A 16 -14.49 2.22 -4.74
N ASP A 17 -15.53 2.99 -4.39
CA ASP A 17 -15.40 4.13 -3.46
C ASP A 17 -14.91 3.71 -2.07
N GLY A 18 -15.30 2.55 -1.57
CA GLY A 18 -14.85 2.03 -0.28
C GLY A 18 -13.36 1.66 -0.28
N GLN A 19 -12.91 1.01 -1.35
CA GLN A 19 -11.49 0.68 -1.58
C GLN A 19 -10.64 1.94 -1.73
N ARG A 20 -11.15 2.94 -2.47
CA ARG A 20 -10.50 4.25 -2.64
C ARG A 20 -10.36 4.96 -1.31
N ALA A 21 -11.46 5.09 -0.56
CA ALA A 21 -11.45 5.77 0.73
C ALA A 21 -10.54 5.06 1.75
N ALA A 22 -10.51 3.72 1.75
CA ALA A 22 -9.56 2.97 2.59
C ALA A 22 -8.11 3.26 2.21
N LEU A 23 -7.77 3.24 0.91
CA LEU A 23 -6.43 3.56 0.44
C LEU A 23 -6.01 4.98 0.83
N GLU A 24 -6.85 5.98 0.60
CA GLU A 24 -6.56 7.38 0.93
C GLU A 24 -6.37 7.61 2.44
N ARG A 25 -7.14 6.90 3.28
CA ARG A 25 -6.92 6.90 4.74
C ARG A 25 -5.57 6.30 5.11
N LEU A 26 -5.21 5.14 4.57
CA LEU A 26 -3.91 4.53 4.82
C LEU A 26 -2.75 5.42 4.37
N ILE A 27 -2.87 6.07 3.20
CA ILE A 27 -1.89 7.04 2.71
C ILE A 27 -1.72 8.19 3.70
N THR A 28 -2.82 8.74 4.18
CA THR A 28 -2.81 9.82 5.18
C THR A 28 -2.11 9.38 6.47
N ILE A 29 -2.39 8.17 6.95
CA ILE A 29 -1.77 7.61 8.16
C ILE A 29 -0.27 7.37 7.96
N ALA A 30 0.13 6.80 6.83
CA ALA A 30 1.53 6.48 6.52
C ALA A 30 2.44 7.71 6.45
N LYS A 31 1.87 8.88 6.13
CA LYS A 31 2.59 10.17 6.15
C LYS A 31 2.83 10.74 7.55
N GLY A 32 2.25 10.13 8.59
CA GLY A 32 2.52 10.49 9.99
C GLY A 32 3.85 9.96 10.52
N GLY A 33 4.09 10.12 11.82
CA GLY A 33 5.37 9.80 12.47
C GLY A 33 5.30 8.85 13.67
N SER A 34 4.21 8.08 13.82
CA SER A 34 4.07 7.11 14.92
C SER A 34 4.45 5.68 14.49
N GLY A 35 4.61 4.77 15.46
CA GLY A 35 4.82 3.35 15.14
C GLY A 35 3.61 2.70 14.44
N GLN A 36 2.39 3.24 14.57
CA GLN A 36 1.26 2.80 13.73
C GLN A 36 1.43 3.28 12.29
N CYS A 37 1.92 4.51 12.10
CA CYS A 37 2.21 5.08 10.77
C CYS A 37 3.27 4.27 10.03
N GLU A 38 4.35 3.85 10.72
CA GLU A 38 5.41 3.02 10.16
C GLU A 38 4.86 1.70 9.60
N ARG A 39 4.02 1.00 10.37
CA ARG A 39 3.42 -0.27 9.95
C ARG A 39 2.54 -0.12 8.71
N VAL A 40 1.79 0.98 8.63
CA VAL A 40 0.99 1.29 7.44
C VAL A 40 1.89 1.65 6.25
N ALA A 41 2.96 2.39 6.47
CA ALA A 41 3.95 2.69 5.45
C ALA A 41 4.62 1.41 4.92
N ASP A 42 5.01 0.47 5.78
CA ASP A 42 5.58 -0.82 5.38
C ASP A 42 4.63 -1.61 4.47
N PHE A 43 3.33 -1.63 4.80
CA PHE A 43 2.32 -2.28 3.96
C PHE A 43 2.22 -1.64 2.58
N LEU A 44 2.04 -0.32 2.53
CA LEU A 44 1.90 0.41 1.26
C LEU A 44 3.17 0.29 0.41
N LEU A 45 4.34 0.54 1.00
CA LEU A 45 5.61 0.49 0.29
C LEU A 45 5.97 -0.93 -0.18
N ALA A 46 5.59 -1.97 0.56
CA ALA A 46 5.74 -3.36 0.10
C ALA A 46 4.89 -3.66 -1.14
N TRP A 47 3.72 -3.03 -1.28
CA TRP A 47 2.92 -3.09 -2.50
C TRP A 47 3.57 -2.32 -3.66
N TRP A 48 4.08 -1.10 -3.41
CA TRP A 48 4.68 -0.27 -4.46
C TRP A 48 5.96 -0.86 -5.04
N ASN A 49 6.93 -1.22 -4.19
CA ASN A 49 8.18 -1.84 -4.60
C ASN A 49 8.80 -2.60 -3.42
N GLY A 50 8.31 -3.80 -3.16
CA GLY A 50 8.79 -4.59 -2.02
C GLY A 50 10.25 -5.07 -2.11
N ALA A 51 10.87 -5.02 -3.29
CA ALA A 51 12.29 -5.37 -3.44
C ALA A 51 13.19 -4.28 -2.82
N ASP A 52 12.88 -3.02 -3.09
CA ASP A 52 13.68 -1.89 -2.64
C ASP A 52 13.15 -1.26 -1.34
N CYS A 53 11.82 -1.23 -1.14
CA CYS A 53 11.21 -0.56 0.00
C CYS A 53 11.02 -1.45 1.24
N GLY A 54 11.16 -2.77 1.08
CA GLY A 54 11.02 -3.75 2.15
C GLY A 54 9.71 -4.54 2.10
N ARG A 55 9.51 -5.40 3.10
CA ARG A 55 8.38 -6.34 3.20
C ARG A 55 7.42 -5.90 4.30
N PHE A 56 6.17 -6.35 4.21
CA PHE A 56 5.19 -6.23 5.28
C PHE A 56 5.10 -7.53 6.08
N ASP A 57 5.30 -7.46 7.40
CA ASP A 57 5.05 -8.57 8.32
C ASP A 57 3.58 -8.59 8.76
N LEU A 58 2.88 -9.70 8.54
CA LEU A 58 1.48 -9.87 8.93
C LEU A 58 1.26 -9.74 10.44
N THR A 59 2.26 -10.01 11.28
CA THR A 59 2.14 -9.80 12.73
C THR A 59 2.06 -8.31 13.09
N SER A 60 2.44 -7.41 12.17
CA SER A 60 2.27 -5.96 12.33
C SER A 60 0.81 -5.56 12.54
N LEU A 61 -0.15 -6.36 12.06
CA LEU A 61 -1.57 -6.12 12.26
C LEU A 61 -1.99 -6.13 13.75
N TRP A 62 -1.25 -6.83 14.62
CA TRP A 62 -1.56 -6.89 16.06
C TRP A 62 -1.35 -5.56 16.78
N GLY A 63 -0.52 -4.68 16.22
CA GLY A 63 -0.19 -3.37 16.78
C GLY A 63 -1.01 -2.21 16.20
N LEU A 64 -2.03 -2.50 15.39
CA LEU A 64 -2.87 -1.48 14.75
C LEU A 64 -4.23 -1.38 15.43
N GLU A 65 -4.79 -0.17 15.42
CA GLU A 65 -6.20 0.01 15.76
C GLU A 65 -7.11 -0.78 14.79
N PRO A 66 -8.24 -1.33 15.27
CA PRO A 66 -9.07 -2.23 14.46
C PRO A 66 -9.54 -1.66 13.13
N HIS A 67 -9.83 -0.35 13.08
CA HIS A 67 -10.26 0.32 11.86
C HIS A 67 -9.12 0.44 10.82
N ILE A 68 -7.88 0.67 11.27
CA ILE A 68 -6.70 0.71 10.39
C ILE A 68 -6.41 -0.69 9.83
N ALA A 69 -6.49 -1.72 10.68
CA ALA A 69 -6.35 -3.10 10.22
C ALA A 69 -7.44 -3.48 9.20
N GLY A 70 -8.68 -3.01 9.39
CA GLY A 70 -9.77 -3.18 8.42
C GLY A 70 -9.50 -2.51 7.07
N ASP A 71 -8.89 -1.32 7.08
CA ASP A 71 -8.47 -0.64 5.86
C ASP A 71 -7.34 -1.40 5.14
N ILE A 72 -6.37 -1.95 5.87
CA ILE A 72 -5.32 -2.81 5.29
C ILE A 72 -5.93 -4.03 4.58
N VAL A 73 -6.89 -4.72 5.20
CA VAL A 73 -7.55 -5.87 4.58
C VAL A 73 -8.31 -5.46 3.32
N THR A 74 -8.99 -4.32 3.35
CA THR A 74 -9.71 -3.77 2.19
C THR A 74 -8.75 -3.50 1.02
N VAL A 75 -7.62 -2.84 1.29
CA VAL A 75 -6.61 -2.54 0.28
C VAL A 75 -5.88 -3.81 -0.18
N PHE A 76 -5.63 -4.78 0.69
CA PHE A 76 -5.09 -6.09 0.30
C PHE A 76 -6.01 -6.81 -0.69
N GLY A 77 -7.32 -6.79 -0.44
CA GLY A 77 -8.33 -7.27 -1.38
C GLY A 77 -8.28 -6.52 -2.72
N LEU A 78 -8.18 -5.19 -2.70
CA LEU A 78 -7.99 -4.38 -3.91
C LEU A 78 -6.75 -4.80 -4.70
N ILE A 79 -5.59 -4.96 -4.05
CA ILE A 79 -4.32 -5.36 -4.70
C ILE A 79 -4.50 -6.67 -5.45
N SER A 80 -5.20 -7.64 -4.85
CA SER A 80 -5.47 -8.95 -5.45
C SER A 80 -6.36 -8.90 -6.70
N GLN A 81 -7.16 -7.84 -6.86
CA GLN A 81 -8.09 -7.65 -7.96
C GLN A 81 -7.50 -6.78 -9.07
N LEU A 82 -6.84 -5.68 -8.71
CA LEU A 82 -6.38 -4.65 -9.64
C LEU A 82 -5.15 -5.09 -10.45
N CYS A 83 -4.23 -5.84 -9.83
CA CYS A 83 -2.94 -6.22 -10.44
C CYS A 83 -2.18 -5.02 -11.05
N SER A 84 -2.21 -3.87 -10.37
CA SER A 84 -1.53 -2.64 -10.79
C SER A 84 -0.88 -1.95 -9.59
N TYR A 85 0.08 -1.08 -9.88
CA TYR A 85 0.80 -0.31 -8.88
C TYR A 85 0.08 1.03 -8.59
N PRO A 86 0.34 1.66 -7.43
CA PRO A 86 -0.38 2.86 -7.02
C PRO A 86 -0.09 4.11 -7.89
N ASP A 87 1.04 4.15 -8.60
CA ASP A 87 1.35 5.17 -9.63
C ASP A 87 0.29 5.19 -10.74
N ARG A 88 -0.17 4.02 -11.19
CA ARG A 88 -1.24 3.88 -12.20
C ARG A 88 -2.60 4.35 -11.70
N LEU A 89 -2.74 4.54 -10.40
CA LEU A 89 -3.95 5.09 -9.75
C LEU A 89 -3.83 6.60 -9.46
N GLY A 90 -2.67 7.22 -9.73
CA GLY A 90 -2.43 8.65 -9.49
C GLY A 90 -1.82 8.99 -8.12
N TYR A 91 -1.40 8.01 -7.32
CA TYR A 91 -0.85 8.23 -5.98
C TYR A 91 0.68 8.31 -5.93
N GLU A 92 1.35 8.60 -7.04
CA GLU A 92 2.80 8.61 -7.09
C GLU A 92 3.44 9.64 -6.16
N ALA A 93 2.88 10.84 -6.12
CA ALA A 93 3.37 11.89 -5.23
C ALA A 93 3.26 11.44 -3.76
N ASP A 94 2.14 10.82 -3.39
CA ASP A 94 1.90 10.36 -2.02
C ASP A 94 2.90 9.30 -1.56
N PHE A 95 3.20 8.33 -2.42
CA PHE A 95 4.16 7.28 -2.10
C PHE A 95 5.60 7.79 -2.03
N LYS A 96 5.96 8.76 -2.88
CA LYS A 96 7.25 9.45 -2.77
C LYS A 96 7.36 10.21 -1.44
N ASP A 97 6.29 10.82 -0.96
CA ASP A 97 6.29 11.44 0.37
C ASP A 97 6.47 10.40 1.49
N ILE A 98 5.79 9.25 1.41
CA ILE A 98 5.95 8.17 2.38
C ILE A 98 7.39 7.62 2.37
N ILE A 99 8.02 7.48 1.19
CA ILE A 99 9.45 7.12 1.05
C ILE A 99 10.34 8.14 1.76
N ARG A 100 10.11 9.44 1.58
CA ARG A 100 10.92 10.48 2.22
C ARG A 100 10.89 10.39 3.75
N VAL A 101 9.77 9.97 4.32
CA VAL A 101 9.61 9.80 5.78
C VAL A 101 10.31 8.53 6.25
N TRP A 102 10.03 7.38 5.64
CA TRP A 102 10.39 6.07 6.22
C TRP A 102 11.59 5.38 5.56
N ARG A 103 11.94 5.78 4.32
CA ARG A 103 13.05 5.23 3.53
C ARG A 103 13.83 6.38 2.86
N PRO A 104 14.36 7.36 3.61
CA PRO A 104 14.98 8.55 3.02
C PRO A 104 16.17 8.24 2.09
N HIS A 105 16.84 7.10 2.30
CA HIS A 105 17.93 6.62 1.44
C HIS A 105 17.48 6.22 0.02
N LEU A 106 16.17 6.02 -0.21
CA LEU A 106 15.58 5.71 -1.52
C LEU A 106 14.98 6.93 -2.22
N ALA A 107 14.98 8.11 -1.59
CA ALA A 107 14.33 9.31 -2.11
C ALA A 107 15.14 10.07 -3.19
N GLY A 108 16.23 9.47 -3.70
CA GLY A 108 17.18 10.05 -4.66
C GLY A 108 16.72 10.07 -6.11
#